data_AF-A0A2V3ZMT7-F1
#
_entry.id   AF-A0A2V3ZMT7-F1
#
_cell.length_a   1.000
_cell.length_b   1.000
_cell.length_c   1.000
_cell.angle_alpha   90.00
_cell.angle_beta   90.00
_cell.angle_gamma   90.00
#
_symmetry.space_group_name_H-M   'P 1'
#
loop_
_entity.id
_entity.type
_entity.pdbx_description
1 polymer ?
#
loop_
_entity_poly.entity_id
_entity_poly.type
_entity_poly.pdbx_seq_one_letter_code
_entity_poly.pdbx_strand_id
1 'polypeptide(L)'
;LMQGQAFDKSAYPKLAVAYPSGVLPDMRGWTIKGKPASGRAVLSQEQDGIKSHTHSASASGTDLGTKTTSSFDYGTKTTGSFDYGTKSTNNTGAHAHSLSGSTGAAGAHAHTSGLRMNSSGWSQYGTATITGSL
;
A
#
# COMPACT_ATOMS: atom_id res chain seq x y z
N LEU A 1 -76.90 7.39 -19.48
CA LEU A 1 -75.49 6.95 -19.58
C LEU A 1 -74.61 8.19 -19.73
N MET A 2 -73.39 8.20 -19.19
CA MET A 2 -72.48 9.35 -19.21
C MET A 2 -71.29 9.05 -20.14
N GLN A 3 -71.34 9.56 -21.37
CA GLN A 3 -70.42 9.20 -22.46
C GLN A 3 -69.83 10.42 -23.18
N GLY A 4 -69.79 11.58 -22.54
CA GLY A 4 -69.24 12.79 -23.17
C GLY A 4 -70.22 13.58 -24.02
N GLN A 5 -71.51 13.25 -24.01
CA GLN A 5 -72.50 13.88 -24.88
C GLN A 5 -72.93 15.28 -24.39
N ALA A 6 -73.26 16.16 -25.35
CA ALA A 6 -73.91 17.44 -25.08
C ALA A 6 -75.40 17.25 -24.72
N PHE A 7 -75.98 18.23 -24.04
CA PHE A 7 -77.41 18.31 -23.75
C PHE A 7 -77.94 19.74 -23.84
N ASP A 8 -79.25 19.88 -24.06
CA ASP A 8 -79.92 21.19 -24.06
C ASP A 8 -80.16 21.69 -22.62
N LYS A 9 -79.52 22.82 -22.29
CA LYS A 9 -79.62 23.43 -20.96
C LYS A 9 -81.01 23.98 -20.64
N SER A 10 -81.78 24.40 -21.65
CA SER A 10 -83.13 24.93 -21.47
C SER A 10 -84.13 23.81 -21.18
N ALA A 11 -83.97 22.67 -21.85
CA ALA A 11 -84.79 21.48 -21.61
C ALA A 11 -84.48 20.83 -20.25
N TYR A 12 -83.24 20.90 -19.78
CA TYR A 12 -82.78 20.26 -18.54
C TYR A 12 -82.14 21.27 -17.56
N PRO A 13 -82.90 22.22 -17.00
CA PRO A 13 -82.35 23.31 -16.20
C PRO A 13 -81.68 22.81 -14.91
N LYS A 14 -82.21 21.76 -14.26
CA LYS A 14 -81.58 21.15 -13.08
C LYS A 14 -80.24 20.48 -13.43
N LEU A 15 -80.12 19.90 -14.63
CA LEU A 15 -78.87 19.29 -15.08
C LEU A 15 -77.84 20.37 -15.43
N ALA A 16 -78.28 21.49 -15.99
CA ALA A 16 -77.43 22.65 -16.28
C ALA A 16 -76.83 23.29 -15.02
N VAL A 17 -77.51 23.19 -13.86
CA VAL A 17 -76.91 23.60 -12.57
C VAL A 17 -75.74 22.69 -12.18
N ALA A 18 -75.87 21.37 -12.40
CA ALA A 18 -74.81 20.42 -12.08
C ALA A 18 -73.65 20.42 -13.10
N TYR A 19 -73.97 20.61 -14.39
CA TYR A 19 -73.02 20.62 -15.50
C TYR A 19 -73.21 21.88 -16.37
N PRO A 20 -72.68 23.05 -15.94
CA PRO A 20 -72.90 24.32 -16.63
C PRO A 20 -72.35 24.38 -18.07
N SER A 21 -71.41 23.51 -18.41
CA SER A 21 -70.86 23.35 -19.75
C SER A 21 -71.91 22.90 -20.78
N GLY A 22 -73.01 22.27 -20.34
CA GLY A 22 -73.96 21.61 -21.24
C GLY A 22 -73.44 20.27 -21.80
N VAL A 23 -72.39 19.70 -21.19
CA VAL A 23 -71.79 18.42 -21.59
C VAL A 23 -71.66 17.53 -20.37
N LEU A 24 -72.13 16.28 -20.48
CA LEU A 24 -71.92 15.26 -19.47
C LEU A 24 -70.50 14.70 -19.59
N PRO A 25 -69.77 14.46 -18.48
CA PRO A 25 -68.46 13.82 -18.57
C PRO A 25 -68.59 12.38 -19.12
N ASP A 26 -67.56 11.89 -19.81
CA ASP A 26 -67.47 10.47 -20.17
C ASP A 26 -66.92 9.68 -18.99
N MET A 27 -67.71 8.75 -18.46
CA MET A 27 -67.35 7.95 -17.29
C MET A 27 -66.93 6.51 -17.65
N ARG A 28 -66.86 6.17 -18.94
CA ARG A 28 -66.42 4.83 -19.36
C ARG A 28 -64.94 4.64 -19.01
N GLY A 29 -64.63 3.61 -18.24
CA GLY A 29 -63.27 3.31 -17.78
C GLY A 29 -62.75 4.22 -16.67
N TRP A 30 -63.58 5.12 -16.13
CA TRP A 30 -63.18 6.04 -15.06
C TRP A 30 -63.77 5.64 -13.70
N THR A 31 -62.95 5.74 -12.65
CA THR A 31 -63.39 5.58 -11.25
C THR A 31 -63.64 6.95 -10.63
N ILE A 32 -64.75 7.10 -9.88
CA ILE A 32 -65.06 8.34 -9.17
C ILE A 32 -64.13 8.48 -7.95
N LYS A 33 -63.38 9.58 -7.90
CA LYS A 33 -62.52 9.97 -6.77
C LYS A 33 -63.00 11.32 -6.22
N GLY A 34 -63.18 11.40 -4.90
CA GLY A 34 -63.54 12.66 -4.23
C GLY A 34 -62.52 13.76 -4.54
N LYS A 35 -63.01 14.99 -4.78
CA LYS A 35 -62.12 16.14 -4.97
C LYS A 35 -61.32 16.35 -3.69
N PRO A 36 -59.98 16.35 -3.74
CA PRO A 36 -59.16 16.70 -2.58
C PRO A 36 -59.45 18.13 -2.13
N ALA A 37 -59.03 18.48 -0.91
CA ALA A 37 -59.19 19.83 -0.37
C ALA A 37 -58.60 20.90 -1.32
N SER A 38 -57.42 20.61 -1.88
CA SER A 38 -56.70 21.47 -2.84
C SER A 38 -56.01 20.64 -3.92
N GLY A 39 -55.43 21.30 -4.92
CA GLY A 39 -54.59 20.67 -5.95
C GLY A 39 -55.32 20.04 -7.14
N ARG A 40 -56.66 19.98 -7.13
CA ARG A 40 -57.48 19.50 -8.27
C ARG A 40 -58.81 20.26 -8.39
N ALA A 41 -59.28 20.43 -9.62
CA ALA A 41 -60.60 20.98 -9.93
C ALA A 41 -61.69 19.89 -9.95
N VAL A 42 -62.96 20.29 -9.80
CA VAL A 42 -64.10 19.38 -10.00
C VAL A 42 -64.11 18.91 -11.46
N LEU A 43 -64.38 17.62 -11.69
CA LEU A 43 -64.35 16.94 -13.00
C LEU A 43 -62.98 16.86 -13.70
N SER A 44 -61.87 17.23 -13.05
CA SER A 44 -60.55 17.02 -13.65
C SER A 44 -60.17 15.54 -13.66
N GLN A 45 -59.57 15.08 -14.76
CA GLN A 45 -59.08 13.69 -14.89
C GLN A 45 -57.71 13.52 -14.21
N GLU A 46 -57.45 12.32 -13.72
CA GLU A 46 -56.19 11.91 -13.11
C GLU A 46 -55.90 10.49 -13.59
N GLN A 47 -54.78 10.28 -14.27
CA GLN A 47 -54.39 8.95 -14.73
C GLN A 47 -53.97 8.08 -13.54
N ASP A 48 -53.93 6.76 -13.76
CA ASP A 48 -53.33 5.86 -12.78
C ASP A 48 -51.84 6.17 -12.59
N GLY A 49 -51.33 5.80 -11.42
CA GLY A 49 -49.94 6.05 -11.05
C GLY A 49 -49.49 5.03 -10.02
N ILE A 50 -48.44 4.30 -10.36
CA ILE A 50 -47.79 3.39 -9.42
C ILE A 50 -46.95 4.26 -8.48
N LYS A 51 -47.17 4.09 -7.17
CA LYS A 51 -46.38 4.79 -6.16
C LYS A 51 -44.90 4.38 -6.27
N SER A 52 -43.99 5.34 -6.15
CA SER A 52 -42.54 5.08 -6.10
C SER A 52 -42.21 4.00 -5.07
N HIS A 53 -41.45 2.99 -5.49
CA HIS A 53 -41.03 1.88 -4.65
C HIS A 53 -39.69 1.30 -5.14
N THR A 54 -39.06 0.49 -4.29
CA THR A 54 -37.82 -0.25 -4.59
C THR A 54 -37.99 -1.71 -4.22
N HIS A 55 -37.22 -2.59 -4.86
CA HIS A 55 -37.15 -4.00 -4.51
C HIS A 55 -35.78 -4.33 -3.93
N SER A 56 -35.74 -5.20 -2.91
CA SER A 56 -34.53 -5.96 -2.64
C SER A 56 -34.44 -7.12 -3.63
N ALA A 57 -33.23 -7.42 -4.08
CA ALA A 57 -32.94 -8.57 -4.91
C ALA A 57 -31.61 -9.17 -4.46
N SER A 58 -31.48 -10.49 -4.61
CA SER A 58 -30.25 -11.22 -4.33
C SER A 58 -30.00 -12.24 -5.44
N ALA A 59 -28.74 -12.60 -5.62
CA ALA A 59 -28.33 -13.70 -6.49
C ALA A 59 -27.64 -14.77 -5.63
N SER A 60 -27.91 -16.03 -5.92
CA SER A 60 -27.24 -17.15 -5.25
C SER A 60 -25.81 -17.29 -5.76
N GLY A 61 -24.87 -17.58 -4.86
CA GLY A 61 -23.52 -17.97 -5.25
C GLY A 61 -23.56 -19.23 -6.11
N THR A 62 -22.79 -19.26 -7.19
CA THR A 62 -22.65 -20.42 -8.07
C THR A 62 -21.21 -20.90 -8.04
N ASP A 63 -21.00 -22.14 -7.59
CA ASP A 63 -19.68 -22.79 -7.67
C ASP A 63 -19.49 -23.36 -9.09
N LEU A 64 -18.45 -22.91 -9.79
CA LEU A 64 -18.13 -23.36 -11.15
C LEU A 64 -17.20 -24.59 -11.18
N GLY A 65 -16.71 -25.01 -10.01
CA GLY A 65 -15.79 -26.12 -9.83
C GLY A 65 -14.36 -25.84 -10.36
N THR A 66 -13.49 -26.82 -10.16
CA THR A 66 -12.09 -26.79 -10.64
C THR A 66 -12.00 -27.27 -12.09
N LYS A 67 -11.14 -26.63 -12.90
CA LYS A 67 -10.79 -27.10 -14.26
C LYS A 67 -9.33 -27.55 -14.31
N THR A 68 -9.06 -28.69 -14.94
CA THR A 68 -7.70 -29.16 -15.23
C THR A 68 -7.26 -28.65 -16.59
N THR A 69 -6.04 -28.12 -16.68
CA THR A 69 -5.43 -27.70 -17.96
C THR A 69 -4.92 -28.91 -18.75
N SER A 70 -4.75 -28.77 -20.06
CA SER A 70 -4.02 -29.75 -20.87
C SER A 70 -2.56 -29.89 -20.42
N SER A 71 -1.94 -31.06 -20.66
CA SER A 71 -0.51 -31.33 -20.39
C SER A 71 0.39 -30.68 -21.45
N PHE A 72 1.57 -30.20 -21.04
CA PHE A 72 2.63 -29.72 -21.93
C PHE A 72 3.96 -30.40 -21.57
N ASP A 73 4.60 -31.06 -22.54
CA ASP A 73 5.91 -31.72 -22.40
C ASP A 73 7.01 -30.86 -23.05
N TYR A 74 8.03 -30.49 -22.28
CA TYR A 74 9.19 -29.72 -22.77
C TYR A 74 10.17 -30.56 -23.60
N GLY A 75 10.00 -31.88 -23.63
CA GLY A 75 10.88 -32.84 -24.27
C GLY A 75 12.22 -33.02 -23.54
N THR A 76 12.93 -34.10 -23.84
CA THR A 76 14.28 -34.35 -23.33
C THR A 76 15.30 -33.45 -24.03
N LYS A 77 16.05 -32.64 -23.28
CA LYS A 77 17.20 -31.87 -23.79
C LYS A 77 18.49 -32.62 -23.48
N THR A 78 19.21 -33.05 -24.50
CA THR A 78 20.55 -33.65 -24.36
C THR A 78 21.60 -32.55 -24.16
N THR A 79 22.44 -32.68 -23.12
CA THR A 79 23.62 -31.83 -22.94
C THR A 79 24.84 -32.50 -23.58
N GLY A 80 25.50 -31.82 -24.51
CA GLY A 80 26.76 -32.27 -25.09
C GLY A 80 27.92 -32.06 -24.11
N SER A 81 28.91 -32.96 -24.13
CA SER A 81 30.13 -32.81 -23.32
C SER A 81 30.90 -31.56 -23.75
N PHE A 82 31.18 -30.66 -22.81
CA PHE A 82 31.87 -29.40 -23.07
C PHE A 82 33.39 -29.64 -23.02
N ASP A 83 34.09 -29.46 -24.15
CA ASP A 83 35.55 -29.62 -24.22
C ASP A 83 36.26 -28.41 -23.59
N TYR A 84 37.08 -28.69 -22.58
CA TYR A 84 37.84 -27.69 -21.83
C TYR A 84 39.24 -27.52 -22.45
N GLY A 85 39.30 -27.17 -23.74
CA GLY A 85 40.53 -27.09 -24.55
C GLY A 85 41.75 -26.48 -23.84
N THR A 86 42.96 -26.80 -24.32
CA THR A 86 44.24 -26.57 -23.64
C THR A 86 44.44 -25.11 -23.20
N LYS A 87 44.38 -24.83 -21.90
CA LYS A 87 44.70 -23.52 -21.32
C LYS A 87 46.12 -23.51 -20.78
N SER A 88 46.97 -22.61 -21.28
CA SER A 88 48.28 -22.32 -20.68
C SER A 88 48.21 -21.05 -19.84
N THR A 89 48.86 -21.05 -18.68
CA THR A 89 49.06 -19.87 -17.84
C THR A 89 50.39 -19.18 -18.19
N ASN A 90 50.57 -17.91 -17.80
CA ASN A 90 51.86 -17.20 -17.90
C ASN A 90 52.61 -17.21 -16.56
N ASN A 91 53.94 -17.11 -16.61
CA ASN A 91 54.77 -17.02 -15.40
C ASN A 91 54.83 -15.57 -14.90
N THR A 92 54.29 -15.33 -13.70
CA THR A 92 54.33 -14.05 -12.96
C THR A 92 54.62 -14.33 -11.47
N GLY A 93 54.73 -13.30 -10.62
CA GLY A 93 54.77 -13.46 -9.15
C GLY A 93 56.07 -13.07 -8.44
N ALA A 94 57.09 -12.61 -9.16
CA ALA A 94 58.31 -12.10 -8.53
C ALA A 94 58.07 -10.76 -7.84
N HIS A 95 58.40 -10.67 -6.55
CA HIS A 95 58.41 -9.42 -5.79
C HIS A 95 59.49 -9.46 -4.70
N ALA A 96 59.89 -8.28 -4.21
CA ALA A 96 60.94 -8.12 -3.20
C ALA A 96 60.41 -7.38 -1.96
N HIS A 97 61.04 -7.60 -0.82
CA HIS A 97 60.74 -6.90 0.44
C HIS A 97 61.89 -5.99 0.85
N SER A 98 61.55 -4.87 1.50
CA SER A 98 62.52 -4.01 2.20
C SER A 98 62.29 -4.13 3.69
N LEU A 99 63.37 -4.30 4.45
CA LEU A 99 63.36 -4.40 5.91
C LEU A 99 64.19 -3.26 6.50
N SER A 100 63.65 -2.57 7.50
CA SER A 100 64.37 -1.56 8.28
C SER A 100 64.04 -1.73 9.76
N GLY A 101 65.03 -1.52 10.62
CA GLY A 101 64.86 -1.50 12.07
C GLY A 101 66.01 -0.74 12.74
N SER A 102 65.78 -0.29 13.98
CA SER A 102 66.81 0.31 14.83
C SER A 102 66.91 -0.51 16.11
N THR A 103 68.11 -0.66 16.63
CA THR A 103 68.33 -1.23 17.97
C THR A 103 68.13 -0.15 19.03
N GLY A 104 67.71 -0.55 20.23
CA GLY A 104 67.58 0.38 21.38
C GLY A 104 68.94 0.71 22.01
N ALA A 105 69.06 1.87 22.65
CA ALA A 105 70.24 2.22 23.44
C ALA A 105 70.28 1.42 24.76
N ALA A 106 71.41 0.77 25.04
CA ALA A 106 71.66 -0.02 26.25
C ALA A 106 73.14 0.12 26.67
N GLY A 107 73.48 -0.25 27.91
CA GLY A 107 74.88 -0.34 28.38
C GLY A 107 75.33 0.71 29.40
N ALA A 108 74.49 1.69 29.75
CA ALA A 108 74.80 2.66 30.81
C ALA A 108 74.78 1.99 32.19
N HIS A 109 75.87 2.08 32.94
CA HIS A 109 75.98 1.54 34.30
C HIS A 109 76.99 2.36 35.13
N ALA A 110 76.97 2.20 36.46
CA ALA A 110 77.84 2.93 37.37
C ALA A 110 78.48 2.00 38.40
N HIS A 111 79.66 2.39 38.89
CA HIS A 111 80.39 1.69 39.96
C HIS A 111 80.55 2.63 41.16
N THR A 112 80.49 2.08 42.38
CA THR A 112 80.70 2.83 43.63
C THR A 112 81.92 2.30 44.37
N SER A 113 82.76 3.20 44.87
CA SER A 113 83.93 2.86 45.70
C SER A 113 83.92 3.69 46.99
N GLY A 114 84.19 3.03 48.12
CA GLY A 114 84.36 3.69 49.41
C GLY A 114 85.69 4.43 49.48
N LEU A 115 85.68 5.68 49.90
CA LEU A 115 86.88 6.48 50.15
C LEU A 115 87.05 6.71 51.65
N ARG A 116 88.24 6.42 52.17
CA ARG A 116 88.64 6.76 53.53
C ARG A 116 89.76 7.80 53.45
N MET A 117 89.46 9.03 53.85
CA MET A 117 90.44 10.11 53.91
C MET A 117 90.83 10.32 55.38
N ASN A 118 92.13 10.22 55.69
CA ASN A 118 92.67 10.49 57.02
C ASN A 118 93.32 11.87 57.02
N SER A 119 92.78 12.82 57.78
CA SER A 119 93.37 14.15 57.98
C SER A 119 93.37 14.51 59.46
N SER A 120 94.55 14.85 59.99
CA SER A 120 94.75 15.42 61.34
C SER A 120 93.93 14.74 62.46
N GLY A 121 94.01 13.41 62.56
CA GLY A 121 93.48 12.63 63.68
C GLY A 121 92.00 12.25 63.60
N TRP A 122 91.28 12.62 62.55
CA TRP A 122 89.89 12.21 62.32
C TRP A 122 89.78 11.43 60.99
N SER A 123 89.10 10.27 61.01
CA SER A 123 88.75 9.53 59.78
C SER A 123 87.35 9.93 59.34
N GLN A 124 87.23 10.44 58.11
CA GLN A 124 85.95 10.61 57.44
C GLN A 124 85.78 9.51 56.38
N TYR A 125 84.62 8.85 56.39
CA TYR A 125 84.25 7.85 55.39
C TYR A 125 83.22 8.46 54.45
N GLY A 126 83.50 8.39 53.14
CA GLY A 126 82.60 8.82 52.08
C GLY A 126 82.52 7.78 50.98
N THR A 127 81.59 7.98 50.03
CA THR A 127 81.52 7.18 48.80
C THR A 127 81.64 8.12 47.61
N ALA A 128 82.33 7.67 46.56
CA ALA A 128 82.36 8.35 45.27
C ALA A 128 81.75 7.42 44.21
N THR A 129 80.85 7.98 43.39
CA THR A 129 80.21 7.27 42.28
C THR A 129 80.85 7.75 40.98
N ILE A 130 81.33 6.80 40.17
CA ILE A 130 81.85 7.07 38.83
C ILE A 130 80.89 6.44 37.84
N THR A 131 80.25 7.28 37.01
CA THR A 131 79.38 6.83 35.93
C THR A 131 80.20 6.65 34.67
N GLY A 132 80.02 5.52 33.97
CA GLY A 132 80.59 5.28 32.66
C GLY A 132 79.50 4.91 31.65
N SER A 133 79.68 5.30 30.40
CA SER A 133 78.99 4.71 29.25
C SER A 133 80.01 3.97 28.40
N LEU A 134 79.62 2.82 27.82
CA LEU A 134 80.33 2.24 26.68
C LEU A 134 80.03 3.04 25.42
#